data_AF-A0A0F9KHZ8-F1
#
_entry.id   AF-A0A0F9KHZ8-F1
#
_cell.length_a   1.000
_cell.length_b   1.000
_cell.length_c   1.000
_cell.angle_alpha   90.00
_cell.angle_beta   90.00
_cell.angle_gamma   90.00
#
_symmetry.space_group_name_H-M   'P 1'
#
loop_
_entity.id
_entity.type
_entity.pdbx_description
1 polymer ?
#
loop_
_entity_poly.entity_id
_entity_poly.type
_entity_poly.pdbx_seq_one_letter_code
_entity_poly.pdbx_strand_id
1 'polypeptide(L)'
;MTKTFVFISGPYQGDSYDYRSYEQIDANIAQARGAAKRLAISGIPYFAPHMNSAHFEVIAPTVPVEYWYKMDNIFLDRSSALLMLPRWDQSQGAKAEMERAIEWSKPIFRMFNDMAGNFGGFEDLEKWWAQAEGKVIIPAKQ
;
A
#
# COMPACT_ATOMS: atom_id res chain seq x y z
N MET A 1 -18.46 -9.67 -8.44
CA MET A 1 -18.18 -8.21 -8.43
C MET A 1 -16.86 -8.00 -9.14
N THR A 2 -16.76 -6.94 -9.95
CA THR A 2 -15.50 -6.56 -10.62
C THR A 2 -14.52 -6.03 -9.57
N LYS A 3 -13.26 -6.48 -9.63
CA LYS A 3 -12.20 -5.93 -8.76
C LYS A 3 -11.81 -4.54 -9.25
N THR A 4 -11.51 -3.66 -8.31
CA THR A 4 -11.15 -2.26 -8.52
C THR A 4 -9.63 -2.09 -8.49
N PHE A 5 -9.05 -2.09 -7.30
CA PHE A 5 -7.60 -1.96 -7.06
C PHE A 5 -7.22 -2.54 -5.69
N VAL A 6 -5.93 -2.79 -5.51
CA VAL A 6 -5.32 -3.14 -4.22
C VAL A 6 -4.88 -1.87 -3.49
N PHE A 7 -5.30 -1.70 -2.25
CA PHE A 7 -4.78 -0.63 -1.39
C PHE A 7 -3.50 -1.10 -0.70
N ILE A 8 -2.43 -0.32 -0.76
CA ILE A 8 -1.15 -0.64 -0.11
C ILE A 8 -1.10 0.08 1.24
N SER A 9 -0.92 -0.68 2.33
CA SER A 9 -0.93 -0.18 3.71
C SER A 9 0.36 -0.55 4.43
N GLY A 10 0.95 0.40 5.17
CA GLY A 10 2.19 0.19 5.90
C GLY A 10 2.72 1.47 6.52
N PRO A 11 3.88 1.43 7.20
CA PRO A 11 4.51 2.64 7.73
C PRO A 11 4.69 3.70 6.64
N TYR A 12 4.30 4.94 6.95
CA TYR A 12 4.64 6.13 6.17
C TYR A 12 5.54 7.03 7.01
N GLN A 13 5.04 7.41 8.19
CA GLN A 13 5.70 8.32 9.12
C GLN A 13 7.01 7.73 9.65
N GLY A 14 7.95 8.62 9.97
CA GLY A 14 9.10 8.28 10.81
C GLY A 14 8.85 8.62 12.27
N ASP A 15 9.92 8.82 13.02
CA ASP A 15 9.88 9.19 14.44
C ASP A 15 9.22 10.57 14.68
N SER A 16 9.18 11.40 13.64
CA SER A 16 8.48 12.68 13.58
C SER A 16 7.72 12.83 12.25
N TYR A 17 6.77 13.77 12.23
CA TYR A 17 5.98 14.12 11.03
C TYR A 17 6.44 15.48 10.47
N ASP A 18 7.73 15.59 10.17
CA ASP A 18 8.36 16.73 9.52
C ASP A 18 9.72 16.34 8.91
N TYR A 19 10.49 17.34 8.46
CA TYR A 19 11.77 17.17 7.79
C TYR A 19 12.81 16.36 8.60
N ARG A 20 12.69 16.27 9.93
CA ARG A 20 13.64 15.52 10.77
C ARG A 20 13.61 14.02 10.52
N SER A 21 12.50 13.51 9.99
CA SER A 21 12.31 12.11 9.63
C SER A 21 12.31 11.84 8.13
N TYR A 22 12.76 12.81 7.31
CA TYR A 22 12.72 12.72 5.85
C TYR A 22 13.32 11.42 5.30
N GLU A 23 14.50 11.01 5.77
CA GLU A 23 15.16 9.79 5.29
C GLU A 23 14.38 8.52 5.66
N GLN A 24 13.80 8.48 6.86
CA GLN A 24 12.99 7.35 7.33
C GLN A 24 11.67 7.26 6.55
N ILE A 25 11.05 8.42 6.27
CA ILE A 25 9.86 8.53 5.42
C ILE A 25 10.19 8.10 4.00
N ASP A 26 11.32 8.54 3.43
CA ASP A 26 11.75 8.13 2.09
C ASP A 26 11.98 6.61 2.00
N ALA A 27 12.60 6.01 3.01
CA ALA A 27 12.78 4.56 3.09
C ALA A 27 11.44 3.81 3.15
N ASN A 28 10.46 4.33 3.90
CA ASN A 28 9.10 3.79 3.93
C ASN A 28 8.40 3.90 2.56
N ILE A 29 8.50 5.07 1.92
CA ILE A 29 7.98 5.30 0.56
C ILE A 29 8.64 4.35 -0.45
N ALA A 30 9.95 4.11 -0.33
CA ALA A 30 10.67 3.18 -1.19
C ALA A 30 10.17 1.74 -1.06
N GLN A 31 9.82 1.28 0.15
CA GLN A 31 9.20 -0.03 0.34
C GLN A 31 7.82 -0.10 -0.33
N ALA A 32 6.97 0.91 -0.13
CA ALA A 32 5.67 0.98 -0.78
C ALA A 32 5.80 1.01 -2.32
N ARG A 33 6.80 1.72 -2.84
CA ARG A 33 7.15 1.77 -4.27
C ARG A 33 7.56 0.39 -4.80
N GLY A 34 8.26 -0.40 -4.00
CA GLY A 34 8.59 -1.79 -4.31
C GLY A 34 7.36 -2.67 -4.54
N ALA A 35 6.39 -2.59 -3.63
CA ALA A 35 5.11 -3.29 -3.75
C ALA A 35 4.31 -2.78 -4.96
N ALA A 36 4.22 -1.46 -5.14
CA ALA A 36 3.56 -0.82 -6.28
C ALA A 36 4.16 -1.29 -7.62
N LYS A 37 5.50 -1.34 -7.73
CA LYS A 37 6.20 -1.87 -8.90
C LYS A 37 5.79 -3.32 -9.18
N ARG A 38 5.74 -4.18 -8.16
CA ARG A 38 5.36 -5.58 -8.34
C ARG A 38 3.92 -5.71 -8.85
N LEU A 39 2.97 -5.01 -8.22
CA LEU A 39 1.57 -5.02 -8.66
C LEU A 39 1.42 -4.49 -10.10
N ALA A 40 2.14 -3.41 -10.45
CA ALA A 40 2.15 -2.87 -11.81
C ALA A 40 2.64 -3.88 -12.85
N ILE A 41 3.75 -4.57 -12.57
CA ILE A 41 4.30 -5.62 -13.45
C ILE A 41 3.31 -6.78 -13.63
N SER A 42 2.58 -7.11 -12.56
CA SER A 42 1.54 -8.15 -12.57
C SER A 42 0.21 -7.70 -13.17
N GLY A 43 0.11 -6.46 -13.69
CA GLY A 43 -1.12 -5.92 -14.28
C GLY A 43 -2.23 -5.64 -13.26
N ILE A 44 -1.90 -5.53 -11.97
CA ILE A 44 -2.85 -5.35 -10.88
C ILE A 44 -2.94 -3.85 -10.54
N PRO A 45 -4.11 -3.20 -10.70
CA PRO A 45 -4.31 -1.82 -10.27
C PRO A 45 -4.10 -1.65 -8.77
N TYR A 46 -3.50 -0.54 -8.36
CA TYR A 46 -3.21 -0.27 -6.96
C TYR A 46 -3.39 1.20 -6.60
N PHE A 47 -3.52 1.47 -5.31
CA PHE A 47 -3.37 2.78 -4.71
C PHE A 47 -2.37 2.69 -3.55
N ALA A 48 -1.41 3.62 -3.53
CA ALA A 48 -0.38 3.69 -2.49
C ALA A 48 -0.40 5.08 -1.86
N PRO A 49 -0.98 5.24 -0.64
CA PRO A 49 -0.98 6.50 0.10
C PRO A 49 0.41 7.12 0.14
N HIS A 50 1.44 6.30 0.38
CA HIS A 50 2.84 6.71 0.51
C HIS A 50 3.36 7.49 -0.69
N MET A 51 2.94 7.15 -1.90
CA MET A 51 3.37 7.84 -3.11
C MET A 51 2.48 9.03 -3.45
N ASN A 52 1.19 8.97 -3.06
CA ASN A 52 0.24 10.03 -3.31
C ASN A 52 0.52 11.28 -2.45
N SER A 53 0.97 11.08 -1.21
CA SER A 53 1.34 12.15 -0.27
C SER A 53 2.85 12.22 -0.01
N ALA A 54 3.68 11.66 -0.91
CA ALA A 54 5.12 11.54 -0.73
C ALA A 54 5.78 12.88 -0.33
N HIS A 55 6.33 12.93 0.89
CA HIS A 55 7.01 14.08 1.49
C HIS A 55 6.10 15.30 1.76
N PHE A 56 4.79 15.13 1.83
CA PHE A 56 3.85 16.25 2.05
C PHE A 56 3.89 16.82 3.46
N GLU A 57 4.45 16.11 4.43
CA GLU A 57 4.80 16.67 5.74
C GLU A 57 5.85 17.80 5.63
N VAL A 58 6.61 17.86 4.53
CA VAL A 58 7.55 18.94 4.22
C VAL A 58 7.01 19.88 3.14
N ILE A 59 6.32 19.35 2.10
CA ILE A 59 5.81 20.14 0.97
C ILE A 59 4.57 20.95 1.36
N ALA A 60 3.71 20.40 2.21
CA ALA A 60 2.45 21.00 2.65
C ALA A 60 2.28 20.89 4.18
N PRO A 61 3.20 21.45 4.98
CA PRO A 61 3.25 21.24 6.43
C PRO A 61 2.07 21.86 7.19
N THR A 62 1.30 22.74 6.54
CA THR A 62 0.08 23.35 7.09
C THR A 62 -1.14 22.44 6.96
N VAL A 63 -1.05 21.37 6.15
CA VAL A 63 -2.12 20.39 6.01
C VAL A 63 -2.02 19.37 7.15
N PRO A 64 -3.06 19.25 8.01
CA PRO A 64 -3.01 18.37 9.16
C PRO A 64 -3.05 16.89 8.75
N VAL A 65 -2.44 16.02 9.55
CA VAL A 65 -2.33 14.58 9.23
C VAL A 65 -3.69 13.90 9.02
N GLU A 66 -4.73 14.37 9.72
CA GLU A 66 -6.09 13.86 9.66
C GLU A 66 -6.72 14.05 8.28
N TYR A 67 -6.28 15.06 7.51
CA TYR A 67 -6.72 15.24 6.14
C TYR A 67 -6.31 14.03 5.28
N TRP A 68 -5.05 13.61 5.39
CA TRP A 68 -4.51 12.48 4.64
C TRP A 68 -5.23 11.18 5.01
N TYR A 69 -5.42 10.91 6.32
CA TYR A 69 -6.15 9.73 6.77
C TYR A 69 -7.60 9.68 6.26
N LYS A 70 -8.31 10.81 6.23
CA LYS A 70 -9.67 10.87 5.67
C LYS A 70 -9.67 10.57 4.17
N MET A 71 -8.73 11.14 3.43
CA MET A 71 -8.60 10.91 2.00
C MET A 71 -8.23 9.44 1.70
N ASP A 72 -7.25 8.87 2.41
CA ASP A 72 -6.80 7.50 2.21
C ASP A 72 -7.92 6.49 2.52
N ASN A 73 -8.72 6.75 3.55
CA ASN A 73 -9.91 5.94 3.85
C ASN A 73 -10.90 5.92 2.67
N ILE A 74 -11.14 7.03 1.96
CA ILE A 74 -12.03 7.04 0.78
C ILE A 74 -11.57 6.05 -0.29
N PHE A 75 -10.25 5.87 -0.45
CA PHE A 75 -9.67 4.88 -1.36
C PHE A 75 -9.75 3.47 -0.79
N LEU A 76 -9.42 3.26 0.49
CA LEU A 76 -9.55 1.95 1.15
C LEU A 76 -10.99 1.41 1.05
N ASP A 77 -11.98 2.27 1.20
CA ASP A 77 -13.40 1.94 1.07
C ASP A 77 -13.74 1.34 -0.29
N ARG A 78 -13.10 1.85 -1.35
CA ARG A 78 -13.33 1.43 -2.74
C ARG A 78 -12.39 0.33 -3.21
N SER A 79 -11.37 -0.01 -2.44
CA SER A 79 -10.43 -1.06 -2.81
C SER A 79 -11.09 -2.45 -2.78
N SER A 80 -10.53 -3.38 -3.54
CA SER A 80 -10.99 -4.77 -3.54
C SER A 80 -10.19 -5.65 -2.60
N ALA A 81 -8.97 -5.23 -2.23
CA ALA A 81 -8.11 -5.92 -1.30
C ALA A 81 -7.13 -4.94 -0.64
N LEU A 82 -6.58 -5.37 0.48
CA LEU A 82 -5.55 -4.69 1.25
C LEU A 82 -4.22 -5.48 1.15
N LEU A 83 -3.13 -4.80 0.83
CA LEU A 83 -1.77 -5.35 0.90
C LEU A 83 -1.01 -4.67 2.04
N MET A 84 -0.68 -5.43 3.08
CA MET A 84 0.10 -4.97 4.22
C MET A 84 1.60 -5.07 3.92
N LEU A 85 2.33 -3.97 4.06
CA LEU A 85 3.78 -3.91 3.97
C LEU A 85 4.44 -4.43 5.28
N PRO A 86 5.74 -4.76 5.26
CA PRO A 86 6.50 -5.06 6.47
C PRO A 86 6.37 -3.96 7.53
N ARG A 87 6.43 -4.37 8.80
CA ARG A 87 6.29 -3.49 9.98
C ARG A 87 4.94 -2.76 10.06
N TRP A 88 3.90 -3.24 9.39
CA TRP A 88 2.56 -2.66 9.49
C TRP A 88 2.04 -2.62 10.94
N ASP A 89 2.41 -3.60 11.76
CA ASP A 89 2.04 -3.72 13.17
C ASP A 89 2.63 -2.60 14.05
N GLN A 90 3.70 -1.95 13.57
CA GLN A 90 4.32 -0.79 14.18
C GLN A 90 3.66 0.54 13.76
N SER A 91 2.89 0.54 12.67
CA SER A 91 2.19 1.73 12.15
C SER A 91 0.77 1.80 12.71
N GLN A 92 0.45 2.90 13.42
CA GLN A 92 -0.92 3.12 13.92
C GLN A 92 -1.93 3.23 12.76
N GLY A 93 -1.57 3.95 11.69
CA GLY A 93 -2.41 4.07 10.50
C GLY A 93 -2.68 2.70 9.85
N ALA A 94 -1.63 1.89 9.65
CA ALA A 94 -1.79 0.58 9.01
C ALA A 94 -2.62 -0.39 9.85
N LYS A 95 -2.51 -0.33 11.18
CA LYS A 95 -3.39 -1.10 12.09
C LYS A 95 -4.85 -0.71 11.94
N ALA A 96 -5.16 0.58 11.94
CA ALA A 96 -6.52 1.08 11.74
C ALA A 96 -7.09 0.70 10.36
N GLU A 97 -6.27 0.78 9.31
CA GLU A 97 -6.65 0.35 7.96
C GLU A 97 -6.93 -1.16 7.91
N MET A 98 -6.13 -1.98 8.60
CA MET A 98 -6.37 -3.43 8.71
C MET A 98 -7.67 -3.74 9.45
N GLU A 99 -7.94 -3.08 10.58
CA GLU A 99 -9.18 -3.24 11.34
C GLU A 99 -10.41 -2.91 10.48
N ARG A 100 -10.35 -1.80 9.75
CA ARG A 100 -11.40 -1.40 8.80
C ARG A 100 -11.60 -2.41 7.66
N ALA A 101 -10.51 -2.96 7.12
CA ALA A 101 -10.60 -3.99 6.09
C ALA A 101 -11.23 -5.29 6.62
N ILE A 102 -10.96 -5.66 7.88
CA ILE A 102 -11.60 -6.79 8.55
C ILE A 102 -13.10 -6.55 8.72
N GLU A 103 -13.49 -5.37 9.20
CA GLU A 103 -14.90 -4.98 9.38
C GLU A 103 -15.71 -5.19 8.09
N TRP A 104 -15.08 -4.96 6.94
CA TRP A 104 -15.72 -5.06 5.63
C TRP A 104 -15.42 -6.34 4.87
N SER A 105 -14.82 -7.33 5.54
CA SER A 105 -14.49 -8.63 4.94
C SER A 105 -13.68 -8.51 3.64
N LYS A 106 -12.81 -7.48 3.55
CA LYS A 106 -11.90 -7.31 2.42
C LYS A 106 -10.77 -8.33 2.56
N PRO A 107 -10.34 -9.00 1.47
CA PRO A 107 -9.15 -9.83 1.47
C PRO A 107 -7.90 -9.02 1.87
N ILE A 108 -7.09 -9.60 2.75
CA ILE A 108 -5.86 -8.99 3.28
C ILE A 108 -4.69 -9.89 2.94
N PHE A 109 -3.68 -9.32 2.30
CA PHE A 109 -2.44 -9.98 1.92
C PHE A 109 -1.26 -9.30 2.61
N ARG A 110 -0.13 -10.00 2.74
CA ARG A 110 1.04 -9.50 3.48
C ARG A 110 2.29 -9.66 2.65
N MET A 111 2.97 -8.53 2.41
CA MET A 111 4.32 -8.52 1.90
C MET A 111 5.29 -8.80 3.04
N PHE A 112 6.33 -9.59 2.75
CA PHE A 112 7.48 -9.79 3.62
C PHE A 112 8.77 -9.53 2.85
N ASN A 113 9.84 -9.26 3.59
CA ASN A 113 11.19 -9.24 3.05
C ASN A 113 11.87 -10.54 3.43
N ASP A 114 12.52 -11.21 2.49
CA ASP A 114 13.38 -12.34 2.80
C ASP A 114 14.71 -11.88 3.44
N MET A 115 15.56 -12.83 3.84
CA MET A 115 16.85 -12.54 4.47
C MET A 115 17.84 -11.81 3.54
N ALA A 116 17.60 -11.82 2.23
CA ALA A 116 18.38 -11.09 1.24
C ALA A 116 17.78 -9.72 0.89
N GLY A 117 16.66 -9.35 1.52
CA GLY A 117 15.94 -8.09 1.28
C GLY A 117 15.03 -8.11 0.06
N ASN A 118 14.76 -9.27 -0.54
CA ASN A 118 13.81 -9.38 -1.65
C ASN A 118 12.37 -9.36 -1.13
N PHE A 119 11.48 -8.73 -1.90
CA PHE A 119 10.05 -8.69 -1.61
C PHE A 119 9.37 -10.03 -1.97
N GLY A 120 8.55 -10.56 -1.06
CA GLY A 120 7.73 -11.75 -1.25
C GLY A 120 6.32 -11.59 -0.66
N GLY A 121 5.47 -12.61 -0.82
CA GLY A 121 4.10 -12.60 -0.27
C GLY A 121 3.04 -12.07 -1.24
N PHE A 122 3.33 -12.08 -2.54
CA PHE A 122 2.43 -11.62 -3.59
C PHE A 122 1.66 -12.77 -4.24
N GLU A 123 2.11 -14.01 -4.08
CA GLU A 123 1.62 -15.16 -4.84
C GLU A 123 0.13 -15.39 -4.63
N ASP A 124 -0.32 -15.31 -3.38
CA ASP A 124 -1.74 -15.52 -3.05
C ASP A 124 -2.60 -14.31 -3.47
N LEU A 125 -2.04 -13.09 -3.42
CA LEU A 125 -2.70 -11.90 -3.96
C LEU A 125 -2.88 -12.02 -5.47
N GLU A 126 -1.82 -12.39 -6.19
CA GLU A 126 -1.82 -12.51 -7.64
C GLU A 126 -2.75 -13.63 -8.12
N LYS A 127 -2.70 -14.79 -7.46
CA LYS A 127 -3.65 -15.89 -7.70
C LYS A 127 -5.08 -15.44 -7.43
N TRP A 128 -5.32 -14.80 -6.28
CA TRP A 128 -6.65 -14.29 -5.95
C TRP A 128 -7.11 -13.31 -7.02
N TRP A 129 -6.28 -12.35 -7.43
CA TRP A 129 -6.61 -11.35 -8.45
C TRP A 129 -7.04 -12.01 -9.77
N ALA A 130 -6.22 -12.93 -10.27
CA ALA A 130 -6.43 -13.65 -11.52
C ALA A 130 -7.73 -14.49 -11.55
N GLN A 131 -8.24 -14.93 -10.39
CA GLN A 131 -9.49 -15.71 -10.35
C GLN A 131 -10.75 -14.90 -10.71
N ALA A 132 -10.73 -13.57 -10.61
CA ALA A 132 -11.91 -12.75 -10.97
C ALA A 132 -11.86 -12.14 -12.37
N GLU A 133 -10.71 -12.24 -13.04
CA GLU A 133 -10.57 -11.75 -14.41
C GLU A 133 -10.29 -12.95 -15.30
N GLY A 134 -11.19 -13.24 -16.24
CA GLY A 134 -10.86 -14.11 -17.36
C GLY A 134 -9.67 -13.50 -18.10
N LYS A 135 -8.46 -13.95 -17.74
CA LYS A 135 -7.14 -13.57 -18.25
C LYS A 135 -7.15 -12.46 -19.31
N VAL A 136 -6.88 -11.21 -18.91
CA VAL A 136 -6.22 -10.25 -19.81
C VAL A 136 -4.75 -10.25 -19.43
N ILE A 137 -3.99 -11.14 -20.07
CA ILE A 137 -2.53 -11.10 -20.01
C ILE A 137 -2.11 -9.90 -20.84
N ILE A 138 -1.63 -8.83 -20.19
CA ILE A 138 -0.90 -7.78 -20.90
C ILE A 138 0.50 -8.33 -21.15
N PRO A 139 0.90 -8.63 -22.39
CA PRO A 139 2.26 -9.10 -22.64
C PRO A 139 3.23 -7.99 -22.26
N ALA A 140 4.27 -8.34 -21.51
CA ALA A 140 5.41 -7.46 -21.29
C ALA A 140 5.95 -7.05 -22.66
N LYS A 141 6.05 -5.75 -22.93
CA LYS A 141 6.74 -5.26 -24.13
C LYS A 141 8.20 -5.72 -24.03
N GLN A 142 8.63 -6.46 -25.05
CA GLN A 142 10.03 -6.82 -25.30
C GLN A 142 10.90 -5.57 -25.46
#